data_AF-M2XJ63-F1
#
_entry.id   AF-M2XJ63-F1
#
_cell.length_a   1.000
_cell.length_b   1.000
_cell.length_c   1.000
_cell.angle_alpha   90.00
_cell.angle_beta   90.00
_cell.angle_gamma   90.00
#
_symmetry.space_group_name_H-M   'P 1'
#
loop_
_entity.id
_entity.type
_entity.pdbx_description
1 polymer ?
#
loop_
_entity_poly.entity_id
_entity_poly.type
_entity_poly.pdbx_seq_one_letter_code
_entity_poly.pdbx_strand_id
1 'polypeptide(L)'
;MSTSLLLTPSTDVSPESTLALSQQAPSYYKSQSGWSLPYPLSLFLNNESQEKWQSYENIFLSTLRTGDTASAYLYLEELTDRFGPTNERVAALRGLYAEATAKTPEELENVMRHYEEILKEDPTAFTIRKRRCALLRSMGKTADAIQALTNLLDASPTDAEAWAELGDLYVEQGLWEQAVFCLEEVLLVMPNAWNVHAKLGEILFLQARARDAGAEQLKILSDSMRRFCRSVELCDDYLRGYYGLKLTTTRLLETLSSTKKSQMVATDAVTGELAPPTIEAVTKLNEVATEKLAEIVRKGTAGAKGWDGYNVAELAAARELLDRDSQKIQR
;
A
#
# COMPACT_ATOMS: atom_id res chain seq x y z
N MET A 1 27.40 -5.32 -1.70
CA MET A 1 26.04 -5.03 -1.20
C MET A 1 26.15 -4.25 0.09
N SER A 2 25.40 -3.15 0.25
CA SER A 2 25.20 -2.60 1.59
C SER A 2 24.42 -3.63 2.40
N THR A 3 24.92 -4.03 3.57
CA THR A 3 24.23 -4.94 4.48
C THR A 3 22.85 -4.43 4.88
N SER A 4 22.65 -3.11 4.88
CA SER A 4 21.35 -2.49 5.13
C SER A 4 20.29 -2.89 4.08
N LEU A 5 20.65 -2.92 2.79
CA LEU A 5 19.70 -3.20 1.70
C LEU A 5 19.28 -4.68 1.65
N LEU A 6 20.13 -5.58 2.15
CA LEU A 6 19.83 -7.00 2.23
C LEU A 6 18.79 -7.32 3.31
N LEU A 7 18.74 -6.52 4.37
CA LEU A 7 17.86 -6.74 5.51
C LEU A 7 16.56 -5.93 5.44
N THR A 8 16.50 -4.89 4.61
CA THR A 8 15.27 -4.12 4.39
C THR A 8 14.17 -4.98 3.76
N PRO A 9 12.95 -4.98 4.33
CA PRO A 9 11.80 -5.67 3.75
C PRO A 9 11.56 -5.24 2.30
N SER A 10 11.27 -6.19 1.42
CA SER A 10 11.11 -5.89 -0.01
C SER A 10 10.04 -4.82 -0.31
N THR A 11 9.01 -4.69 0.54
CA THR A 11 7.93 -3.69 0.39
C THR A 11 8.43 -2.24 0.42
N ASP A 12 9.54 -2.00 1.12
CA ASP A 12 10.06 -0.65 1.37
C ASP A 12 11.20 -0.27 0.40
N VAL A 13 11.57 -1.19 -0.49
CA VAL A 13 12.68 -1.04 -1.42
C VAL A 13 12.20 -0.45 -2.74
N SER A 14 12.85 0.62 -3.20
CA SER A 14 12.57 1.25 -4.50
C SER A 14 12.80 0.26 -5.66
N PRO A 15 12.07 0.37 -6.79
CA PRO A 15 12.24 -0.54 -7.93
C PRO A 15 13.69 -0.62 -8.44
N GLU A 16 14.43 0.49 -8.41
CA GLU A 16 15.84 0.55 -8.78
C GLU A 16 16.71 -0.27 -7.83
N SER A 17 16.46 -0.13 -6.53
CA SER A 17 17.17 -0.89 -5.49
C SER A 17 16.81 -2.38 -5.54
N THR A 18 15.55 -2.72 -5.84
CA THR A 18 15.11 -4.10 -6.08
C THR A 18 15.84 -4.73 -7.27
N LEU A 19 15.97 -3.98 -8.38
CA LEU A 19 16.72 -4.42 -9.55
C LEU A 19 18.20 -4.62 -9.25
N ALA A 20 18.82 -3.67 -8.54
CA ALA A 20 20.22 -3.79 -8.13
C ALA A 20 20.46 -5.01 -7.22
N LEU A 21 19.53 -5.30 -6.31
CA LEU A 21 19.59 -6.49 -5.45
C LEU A 21 19.50 -7.78 -6.27
N SER A 22 18.53 -7.84 -7.19
CA SER A 22 18.33 -8.98 -8.09
C SER A 22 19.56 -9.28 -8.95
N GLN A 23 20.15 -8.27 -9.58
CA GLN A 23 21.37 -8.44 -10.41
C GLN A 23 22.57 -8.96 -9.61
N GLN A 24 22.64 -8.66 -8.32
CA GLN A 24 23.71 -9.10 -7.44
C GLN A 24 23.43 -10.48 -6.81
N ALA A 25 22.20 -11.00 -6.92
CA ALA A 25 21.78 -12.26 -6.31
C ALA A 25 22.66 -13.45 -6.69
N PRO A 26 23.05 -13.69 -7.96
CA PRO A 26 23.92 -14.82 -8.30
C PRO A 26 25.31 -14.72 -7.65
N SER A 27 25.85 -13.51 -7.54
CA SER A 27 27.16 -13.27 -6.91
C SER A 27 27.11 -13.46 -5.40
N TYR A 28 26.02 -13.01 -4.76
CA TYR A 28 25.79 -13.20 -3.33
C TYR A 28 25.64 -14.69 -3.00
N TYR A 29 24.83 -15.43 -3.77
CA TYR A 29 24.67 -16.88 -3.61
C TYR A 29 26.03 -17.61 -3.64
N LYS A 30 26.86 -17.32 -4.66
CA LYS A 30 28.20 -17.91 -4.79
C LYS A 30 29.11 -17.59 -3.60
N SER A 31 29.03 -16.37 -3.07
CA SER A 31 29.82 -15.96 -1.90
C SER A 31 29.43 -16.71 -0.62
N GLN A 32 28.17 -17.15 -0.52
CA GLN A 32 27.67 -17.89 0.64
C GLN A 32 27.85 -19.41 0.48
N SER A 33 27.95 -19.92 -0.76
CA SER A 33 28.16 -21.35 -1.08
C SER A 33 29.58 -21.89 -0.83
N GLY A 34 30.33 -21.29 0.11
CA GLY A 34 31.64 -21.78 0.52
C GLY A 34 31.54 -23.18 1.16
N TRP A 35 32.62 -23.98 1.03
CA TRP A 35 32.72 -25.38 1.50
C TRP A 35 31.89 -25.68 2.75
N SER A 36 30.83 -26.50 2.60
CA SER A 36 30.13 -27.09 3.75
C SER A 36 30.91 -28.32 4.22
N LEU A 37 31.32 -28.33 5.48
CA LEU A 37 31.89 -29.54 6.07
C LEU A 37 30.77 -30.57 6.33
N PRO A 38 31.04 -31.87 6.24
CA PRO A 38 30.07 -32.89 6.61
C PRO A 38 29.73 -32.80 8.11
N TYR A 39 28.51 -33.20 8.46
CA TYR A 39 28.09 -33.32 9.86
C TYR A 39 29.04 -34.28 10.63
N PRO A 40 29.42 -33.99 11.89
CA PRO A 40 29.02 -32.87 12.73
C PRO A 40 29.92 -31.62 12.60
N LEU A 41 30.91 -31.62 11.71
CA LEU A 41 31.87 -30.52 11.57
C LEU A 41 31.23 -29.24 10.99
N SER A 42 30.12 -29.37 10.26
CA SER A 42 29.26 -28.24 9.87
C SER A 42 28.79 -27.41 11.06
N LEU A 43 28.54 -28.02 12.23
CA LEU A 43 28.07 -27.30 13.41
C LEU A 43 29.08 -26.28 13.96
N PHE A 44 30.38 -26.45 13.65
CA PHE A 44 31.44 -25.57 14.13
C PHE A 44 31.81 -24.45 13.15
N LEU A 45 31.42 -24.56 11.87
CA LEU A 45 31.70 -23.56 10.83
C LEU A 45 30.45 -22.94 10.21
N ASN A 46 29.25 -23.36 10.63
CA ASN A 46 28.01 -22.85 10.08
C ASN A 46 27.90 -21.34 10.30
N ASN A 47 28.06 -20.59 9.22
CA ASN A 47 27.69 -19.18 9.12
C ASN A 47 26.15 -19.04 9.03
N GLU A 48 25.44 -19.80 9.87
CA GLU A 48 23.99 -19.71 10.00
C GLU A 48 23.68 -18.52 10.91
N SER A 49 23.24 -17.42 10.30
CA SER A 49 22.70 -16.27 11.02
C SER A 49 21.25 -16.04 10.60
N GLN A 50 20.46 -15.45 11.50
CA GLN A 50 19.12 -14.98 11.16
C GLN A 50 19.16 -13.98 9.99
N GLU A 51 20.17 -13.12 9.97
CA GLU A 51 20.42 -12.14 8.91
C GLU A 51 20.63 -12.80 7.54
N LYS A 52 21.32 -13.94 7.48
CA LYS A 52 21.50 -14.71 6.24
C LYS A 52 20.14 -15.13 5.68
N TRP A 53 19.30 -15.76 6.48
CA TRP A 53 18.02 -16.28 6.01
C TRP A 53 17.02 -15.17 5.68
N GLN A 54 17.04 -14.06 6.42
CA GLN A 54 16.31 -12.85 6.07
C GLN A 54 16.78 -12.27 4.74
N SER A 55 18.09 -12.24 4.50
CA SER A 55 18.66 -11.80 3.22
C SER A 55 18.23 -12.71 2.07
N TYR A 56 18.21 -14.03 2.28
CA TYR A 56 17.77 -15.00 1.28
C TYR A 56 16.30 -14.78 0.90
N GLU A 57 15.44 -14.55 1.87
CA GLU A 57 14.03 -14.24 1.61
C GLU A 57 13.85 -12.90 0.89
N ASN A 58 14.55 -11.85 1.32
CA ASN A 58 14.48 -10.54 0.65
C ASN A 58 15.01 -10.59 -0.79
N ILE A 59 16.06 -11.37 -1.05
CA ILE A 59 16.59 -11.60 -2.39
C ILE A 59 15.61 -12.44 -3.21
N PHE A 60 15.01 -13.48 -2.64
CA PHE A 60 13.95 -14.27 -3.29
C PHE A 60 12.79 -13.37 -3.74
N LEU A 61 12.27 -12.52 -2.85
CA LEU A 61 11.18 -11.60 -3.18
C LEU A 61 11.60 -10.58 -4.25
N SER A 62 12.83 -10.06 -4.17
CA SER A 62 13.33 -9.09 -5.15
C SER A 62 13.57 -9.70 -6.53
N THR A 63 14.13 -10.91 -6.59
CA THR A 63 14.36 -11.64 -7.84
C THR A 63 13.05 -11.99 -8.53
N LEU A 64 12.03 -12.45 -7.76
CA LEU A 64 10.68 -12.64 -8.26
C LEU A 64 10.06 -11.35 -8.84
N ARG A 65 10.16 -10.22 -8.13
CA ARG A 65 9.65 -8.92 -8.62
C ARG A 65 10.29 -8.47 -9.93
N THR A 66 11.54 -8.84 -10.17
CA THR A 66 12.26 -8.53 -11.42
C THR A 66 12.10 -9.58 -12.52
N GLY A 67 11.43 -10.71 -12.24
CA GLY A 67 11.27 -11.82 -13.17
C GLY A 67 12.50 -12.74 -13.31
N ASP A 68 13.51 -12.61 -12.44
CA ASP A 68 14.63 -13.56 -12.37
C ASP A 68 14.22 -14.83 -11.61
N THR A 69 13.44 -15.68 -12.29
CA THR A 69 12.90 -16.92 -11.72
C THR A 69 14.00 -17.95 -11.43
N ALA A 70 15.12 -17.91 -12.16
CA ALA A 70 16.23 -18.82 -11.96
C ALA A 70 16.91 -18.56 -10.62
N SER A 71 17.24 -17.30 -10.31
CA SER A 71 17.78 -16.94 -9.00
C SER A 71 16.75 -17.20 -7.91
N ALA A 72 15.50 -16.79 -8.09
CA ALA A 72 14.43 -17.00 -7.11
C ALA A 72 14.32 -18.49 -6.71
N TYR A 73 14.36 -19.40 -7.69
CA TYR A 73 14.32 -20.83 -7.43
C TYR A 73 15.48 -21.31 -6.53
N LEU A 74 16.71 -20.85 -6.79
CA LEU A 74 17.87 -21.23 -5.97
C LEU A 74 17.71 -20.82 -4.50
N TYR A 75 17.26 -19.59 -4.25
CA TYR A 75 17.03 -19.13 -2.87
C TYR A 75 15.89 -19.88 -2.18
N LEU A 76 14.83 -20.22 -2.93
CA LEU A 76 13.71 -20.98 -2.42
C LEU A 76 14.09 -22.42 -2.04
N GLU A 77 14.93 -23.07 -2.84
CA GLU A 77 15.42 -24.41 -2.54
C GLU A 77 16.30 -24.41 -1.29
N GLU A 78 17.20 -23.44 -1.12
CA GLU A 78 18.00 -23.33 0.12
C GLU A 78 17.13 -23.11 1.37
N LEU A 79 16.09 -22.26 1.25
CA LEU A 79 15.13 -22.05 2.34
C LEU A 79 14.35 -23.34 2.64
N THR A 80 13.99 -24.10 1.60
CA THR A 80 13.32 -25.39 1.76
C THR A 80 14.25 -26.40 2.43
N ASP A 81 15.46 -26.58 1.94
CA ASP A 81 16.42 -27.55 2.46
C ASP A 81 16.71 -27.28 3.93
N ARG A 82 16.77 -26.00 4.31
CA ARG A 82 17.03 -25.60 5.70
C ARG A 82 15.85 -25.77 6.64
N PHE A 83 14.65 -25.34 6.24
CA PHE A 83 13.48 -25.21 7.14
C PHE A 83 12.42 -26.28 6.92
N GLY A 84 12.54 -27.05 5.85
CA GLY A 84 11.61 -28.09 5.44
C GLY A 84 10.43 -27.56 4.62
N PRO A 85 9.86 -28.41 3.75
CA PRO A 85 8.74 -28.03 2.88
C PRO A 85 7.42 -27.83 3.64
N THR A 86 7.30 -28.36 4.85
CA THR A 86 6.11 -28.25 5.71
C THR A 86 6.09 -26.97 6.54
N ASN A 87 7.17 -26.19 6.55
CA ASN A 87 7.20 -24.91 7.23
C ASN A 87 6.22 -23.93 6.56
N GLU A 88 5.30 -23.34 7.32
CA GLU A 88 4.24 -22.47 6.81
C GLU A 88 4.78 -21.33 5.92
N ARG A 89 5.86 -20.67 6.37
CA ARG A 89 6.50 -19.57 5.64
C ARG A 89 7.13 -20.07 4.34
N VAL A 90 7.83 -21.20 4.35
CA VAL A 90 8.39 -21.81 3.13
C VAL A 90 7.29 -22.24 2.17
N ALA A 91 6.21 -22.85 2.67
CA ALA A 91 5.06 -23.23 1.85
C ALA A 91 4.41 -21.99 1.18
N ALA A 92 4.30 -20.87 1.90
CA ALA A 92 3.83 -19.61 1.34
C ALA A 92 4.76 -19.07 0.23
N LEU A 93 6.09 -19.11 0.44
CA LEU A 93 7.08 -18.69 -0.57
C LEU A 93 7.04 -19.60 -1.80
N ARG A 94 6.88 -20.91 -1.62
CA ARG A 94 6.71 -21.88 -2.72
C ARG A 94 5.46 -21.61 -3.53
N GLY A 95 4.33 -21.37 -2.86
CA GLY A 95 3.11 -20.97 -3.53
C GLY A 95 3.27 -19.64 -4.28
N LEU A 96 3.89 -18.62 -3.67
CA LEU A 96 4.19 -17.34 -4.33
C LEU A 96 5.07 -17.52 -5.58
N TYR A 97 6.08 -18.40 -5.53
CA TYR A 97 6.88 -18.74 -6.71
C TYR A 97 6.04 -19.42 -7.79
N ALA A 98 5.17 -20.36 -7.42
CA ALA A 98 4.27 -21.03 -8.34
C ALA A 98 3.26 -20.06 -8.98
N GLU A 99 2.71 -19.11 -8.22
CA GLU A 99 1.86 -18.04 -8.74
C GLU A 99 2.61 -17.16 -9.76
N ALA A 100 3.83 -16.74 -9.43
CA ALA A 100 4.63 -15.85 -10.28
C ALA A 100 5.12 -16.53 -11.57
N THR A 101 5.29 -17.86 -11.55
CA THR A 101 5.74 -18.64 -12.71
C THR A 101 4.60 -19.23 -13.54
N ALA A 102 3.36 -19.16 -13.04
CA ALA A 102 2.19 -19.65 -13.74
C ALA A 102 1.95 -18.86 -15.04
N LYS A 103 1.80 -19.60 -16.14
CA LYS A 103 1.54 -19.09 -17.49
C LYS A 103 0.09 -19.28 -17.91
N THR A 104 -0.63 -20.17 -17.23
CA THR A 104 -2.01 -20.52 -17.58
C THR A 104 -2.95 -20.39 -16.37
N PRO A 105 -4.25 -20.12 -16.59
CA PRO A 105 -5.25 -20.15 -15.52
C PRO A 105 -5.33 -21.51 -14.80
N GLU A 106 -5.06 -22.61 -15.50
CA GLU A 106 -5.05 -23.95 -14.91
C GLU A 106 -3.92 -24.13 -13.89
N GLU A 107 -2.74 -23.58 -14.17
CA GLU A 107 -1.62 -23.58 -13.21
C GLU A 107 -1.97 -22.77 -11.95
N LEU A 108 -2.64 -21.63 -12.08
CA LEU A 108 -3.12 -20.85 -10.93
C LEU A 108 -4.18 -21.61 -10.12
N GLU A 109 -5.07 -22.35 -10.78
CA GLU A 109 -6.06 -23.20 -10.10
C GLU A 109 -5.39 -24.39 -9.38
N ASN A 110 -4.27 -24.91 -9.90
CA ASN A 110 -3.45 -25.90 -9.20
C ASN A 110 -2.81 -25.32 -7.94
N VAL A 111 -2.32 -24.07 -7.98
CA VAL A 111 -1.81 -23.38 -6.79
C VAL A 111 -2.93 -23.19 -5.77
N MET A 112 -4.13 -22.79 -6.22
CA MET A 112 -5.30 -22.65 -5.35
C MET A 112 -5.62 -23.96 -4.62
N ARG A 113 -5.65 -25.08 -5.34
CA ARG A 113 -5.88 -26.41 -4.76
C ARG A 113 -4.83 -26.77 -3.72
N HIS A 114 -3.56 -26.45 -3.99
CA HIS A 114 -2.50 -26.71 -3.03
C HIS A 114 -2.66 -25.89 -1.74
N TYR A 115 -3.08 -24.62 -1.84
CA TYR A 115 -3.44 -23.83 -0.67
C TYR A 115 -4.62 -24.41 0.10
N GLU A 116 -5.64 -24.92 -0.59
CA GLU A 116 -6.79 -25.57 0.05
C GLU A 116 -6.41 -26.87 0.77
N GLU A 117 -5.48 -27.65 0.21
CA GLU A 117 -4.92 -28.84 0.87
C GLU A 117 -4.19 -28.47 2.16
N ILE A 118 -3.31 -27.47 2.12
CA ILE A 118 -2.59 -26.99 3.31
C ILE A 118 -3.59 -26.49 4.37
N LEU A 119 -4.60 -25.70 3.96
CA LEU A 119 -5.60 -25.16 4.88
C LEU A 119 -6.57 -26.22 5.42
N LYS A 120 -6.71 -27.37 4.75
CA LYS A 120 -7.48 -28.51 5.25
C LYS A 120 -6.72 -29.24 6.36
N GLU A 121 -5.40 -29.34 6.25
CA GLU A 121 -4.53 -29.94 7.27
C GLU A 121 -4.30 -28.98 8.45
N ASP A 122 -4.01 -27.72 8.15
CA ASP A 122 -3.84 -26.65 9.13
C ASP A 122 -4.73 -25.43 8.77
N PRO A 123 -5.96 -25.38 9.31
CA PRO A 123 -6.82 -24.22 9.15
C PRO A 123 -6.25 -22.93 9.75
N THR A 124 -5.24 -22.99 10.61
CA THR A 124 -4.69 -21.80 11.28
C THR A 124 -3.51 -21.17 10.54
N ALA A 125 -3.05 -21.78 9.44
CA ALA A 125 -1.96 -21.28 8.59
C ALA A 125 -2.28 -19.91 7.98
N PHE A 126 -1.95 -18.85 8.73
CA PHE A 126 -2.36 -17.49 8.44
C PHE A 126 -1.72 -16.93 7.17
N THR A 127 -0.43 -17.20 6.95
CA THR A 127 0.29 -16.75 5.76
C THR A 127 -0.30 -17.38 4.49
N ILE A 128 -0.72 -18.64 4.57
CA ILE A 128 -1.39 -19.34 3.46
C ILE A 128 -2.77 -18.76 3.18
N ARG A 129 -3.55 -18.43 4.23
CA ARG A 129 -4.83 -17.73 4.04
C ARG A 129 -4.66 -16.38 3.32
N LYS A 130 -3.63 -15.61 3.68
CA LYS A 130 -3.30 -14.34 3.00
C LYS A 130 -2.90 -14.56 1.55
N ARG A 131 -2.05 -15.55 1.27
CA ARG A 131 -1.69 -15.93 -0.11
C ARG A 131 -2.91 -16.32 -0.94
N ARG A 132 -3.82 -17.12 -0.37
CA ARG A 132 -5.08 -17.50 -1.02
C ARG A 132 -5.92 -16.28 -1.39
N CYS A 133 -6.06 -15.30 -0.49
CA CYS A 133 -6.78 -14.05 -0.78
C CYS A 133 -6.13 -13.28 -1.93
N ALA A 134 -4.79 -13.13 -1.91
CA ALA A 134 -4.04 -12.47 -2.97
C ALA A 134 -4.20 -13.18 -4.33
N LEU A 135 -4.19 -14.52 -4.34
CA LEU A 135 -4.39 -15.31 -5.55
C LEU A 135 -5.81 -15.17 -6.10
N LEU A 136 -6.84 -15.17 -5.25
CA LEU A 136 -8.23 -14.91 -5.69
C LEU A 136 -8.36 -13.54 -6.36
N ARG A 137 -7.72 -12.51 -5.77
CA ARG A 137 -7.66 -11.16 -6.35
C ARG A 137 -6.94 -11.15 -7.70
N SER A 138 -5.77 -11.79 -7.81
CA SER A 138 -4.99 -11.82 -9.06
C SER A 138 -5.70 -12.57 -10.20
N MET A 139 -6.52 -13.58 -9.86
CA MET A 139 -7.38 -14.30 -10.80
C MET A 139 -8.64 -13.51 -11.22
N GLY A 140 -8.88 -12.32 -10.66
CA GLY A 140 -10.09 -11.54 -10.90
C GLY A 140 -11.36 -12.12 -10.26
N LYS A 141 -11.22 -13.10 -9.35
CA LYS A 141 -12.33 -13.68 -8.59
C LYS A 141 -12.68 -12.75 -7.41
N THR A 142 -13.09 -11.51 -7.71
CA THR A 142 -13.24 -10.43 -6.71
C THR A 142 -14.23 -10.77 -5.60
N ALA A 143 -15.38 -11.39 -5.92
CA ALA A 143 -16.37 -11.78 -4.92
C ALA A 143 -15.80 -12.82 -3.93
N ASP A 144 -15.08 -13.82 -4.45
CA ASP A 144 -14.45 -14.84 -3.62
C ASP A 144 -13.32 -14.25 -2.77
N ALA A 145 -12.55 -13.30 -3.32
CA ALA A 145 -11.50 -12.58 -2.59
C ALA A 145 -12.08 -11.77 -1.42
N ILE A 146 -13.18 -11.04 -1.64
CA ILE A 146 -13.90 -10.31 -0.58
C ILE A 146 -14.35 -11.28 0.51
N GLN A 147 -15.01 -12.38 0.15
CA GLN A 147 -15.47 -13.36 1.14
C GLN A 147 -14.31 -13.99 1.92
N ALA A 148 -13.20 -14.30 1.24
CA ALA A 148 -12.01 -14.87 1.87
C ALA A 148 -11.35 -13.88 2.84
N LEU A 149 -11.27 -12.59 2.48
CA LEU A 149 -10.76 -11.52 3.35
C LEU A 149 -11.68 -11.27 4.54
N THR A 150 -12.99 -11.25 4.37
CA THR A 150 -13.95 -11.15 5.49
C THR A 150 -13.75 -12.30 6.47
N ASN A 151 -13.68 -13.54 5.99
CA ASN A 151 -13.43 -14.71 6.84
C ASN A 151 -12.04 -14.66 7.53
N LEU A 152 -11.04 -14.07 6.88
CA LEU A 152 -9.72 -13.86 7.48
C LEU A 152 -9.79 -12.86 8.62
N LEU A 153 -10.50 -11.75 8.42
CA LEU A 153 -10.66 -10.66 9.40
C LEU A 153 -11.54 -11.07 10.58
N ASP A 154 -12.52 -11.96 10.38
CA ASP A 154 -13.27 -12.57 11.49
C ASP A 154 -12.35 -13.33 12.46
N ALA A 155 -11.29 -13.95 11.95
CA ALA A 155 -10.29 -14.66 12.74
C ALA A 155 -9.14 -13.74 13.23
N SER A 156 -8.82 -12.67 12.49
CA SER A 156 -7.74 -11.74 12.79
C SER A 156 -8.17 -10.29 12.54
N PRO A 157 -8.95 -9.69 13.45
CA PRO A 157 -9.53 -8.36 13.25
C PRO A 157 -8.49 -7.23 13.29
N THR A 158 -7.26 -7.52 13.72
CA THR A 158 -6.16 -6.55 13.82
C THR A 158 -5.17 -6.60 12.66
N ASP A 159 -5.42 -7.42 11.62
CA ASP A 159 -4.59 -7.41 10.42
C ASP A 159 -4.94 -6.20 9.55
N ALA A 160 -4.13 -5.15 9.68
CA ALA A 160 -4.32 -3.91 8.95
C ALA A 160 -4.06 -4.05 7.43
N GLU A 161 -3.22 -5.01 7.01
CA GLU A 161 -3.00 -5.28 5.59
C GLU A 161 -4.25 -5.91 4.97
N ALA A 162 -4.87 -6.87 5.66
CA ALA A 162 -6.11 -7.50 5.21
C ALA A 162 -7.28 -6.50 5.12
N TRP A 163 -7.39 -5.58 6.09
CA TRP A 163 -8.37 -4.48 6.02
C TRP A 163 -8.09 -3.54 4.83
N ALA A 164 -6.83 -3.17 4.60
CA ALA A 164 -6.47 -2.32 3.46
C ALA A 164 -6.78 -2.99 2.11
N GLU A 165 -6.44 -4.27 1.97
CA GLU A 165 -6.74 -5.08 0.77
C GLU A 165 -8.26 -5.19 0.52
N LEU A 166 -9.05 -5.43 1.57
CA LEU A 166 -10.51 -5.46 1.47
C LEU A 166 -11.08 -4.09 1.06
N GLY A 167 -10.53 -3.01 1.64
CA GLY A 167 -10.91 -1.64 1.28
C GLY A 167 -10.63 -1.33 -0.20
N ASP A 168 -9.48 -1.75 -0.72
CA ASP A 168 -9.15 -1.59 -2.14
C ASP A 168 -10.10 -2.37 -3.06
N LEU A 169 -10.47 -3.60 -2.71
CA LEU A 169 -11.47 -4.36 -3.46
C LEU A 169 -12.84 -3.66 -3.46
N TYR A 170 -13.26 -3.07 -2.34
CA TYR A 170 -14.49 -2.30 -2.30
C TYR A 170 -14.43 -1.03 -3.14
N VAL A 171 -13.28 -0.35 -3.19
CA VAL A 171 -13.05 0.77 -4.12
C VAL A 171 -13.19 0.33 -5.57
N GLU A 172 -12.61 -0.80 -5.95
CA GLU A 172 -12.72 -1.35 -7.31
C GLU A 172 -14.18 -1.65 -7.71
N GLN A 173 -15.02 -2.02 -6.73
CA GLN A 173 -16.46 -2.26 -6.92
C GLN A 173 -17.32 -0.99 -6.80
N GLY A 174 -16.74 0.17 -6.50
CA GLY A 174 -17.47 1.42 -6.26
C GLY A 174 -18.28 1.44 -4.95
N LEU A 175 -17.96 0.53 -4.02
CA LEU A 175 -18.57 0.39 -2.70
C LEU A 175 -17.83 1.28 -1.69
N TRP A 176 -18.00 2.60 -1.84
CA TRP A 176 -17.22 3.61 -1.12
C TRP A 176 -17.41 3.55 0.40
N GLU A 177 -18.64 3.35 0.87
CA GLU A 177 -18.95 3.30 2.30
C GLU A 177 -18.25 2.12 2.99
N GLN A 178 -18.23 0.94 2.36
CA GLN A 178 -17.51 -0.23 2.87
C GLN A 178 -16.00 -0.02 2.83
N ALA A 179 -15.48 0.62 1.79
CA ALA A 179 -14.06 0.96 1.71
C ALA A 179 -13.62 1.94 2.81
N VAL A 180 -14.47 2.95 3.11
CA VAL A 180 -14.25 3.88 4.23
C VAL A 180 -14.14 3.12 5.55
N PHE A 181 -15.11 2.24 5.83
CA PHE A 181 -15.10 1.41 7.05
C PHE A 181 -13.79 0.60 7.17
N CYS A 182 -13.37 -0.07 6.10
CA CYS A 182 -12.15 -0.86 6.10
C CYS A 182 -10.91 -0.01 6.45
N LEU A 183 -10.78 1.19 5.89
CA LEU A 183 -9.65 2.07 6.21
C LEU A 183 -9.75 2.70 7.61
N GLU A 184 -10.95 2.87 8.15
CA GLU A 184 -11.11 3.26 9.55
C GLU A 184 -10.61 2.17 10.50
N GLU A 185 -10.88 0.89 10.21
CA GLU A 185 -10.32 -0.24 10.95
C GLU A 185 -8.78 -0.29 10.84
N VAL A 186 -8.21 0.01 9.67
CA VAL A 186 -6.75 0.18 9.51
C VAL A 186 -6.23 1.26 10.46
N LEU A 187 -6.92 2.40 10.58
CA LEU A 187 -6.53 3.51 11.45
C LEU A 187 -6.74 3.22 12.94
N LEU A 188 -7.61 2.28 13.32
CA LEU A 188 -7.69 1.80 14.71
C LEU A 188 -6.42 1.05 15.11
N VAL A 189 -5.84 0.27 14.20
CA VAL A 189 -4.58 -0.47 14.42
C VAL A 189 -3.37 0.46 14.26
N MET A 190 -3.38 1.34 13.25
CA MET A 190 -2.28 2.23 12.89
C MET A 190 -2.73 3.70 12.82
N PRO A 191 -2.96 4.37 13.96
CA PRO A 191 -3.56 5.71 14.01
C PRO A 191 -2.73 6.81 13.33
N ASN A 192 -1.42 6.61 13.22
CA ASN A 192 -0.48 7.56 12.64
C ASN A 192 -0.08 7.21 11.19
N ALA A 193 -0.77 6.28 10.54
CA ALA A 193 -0.53 5.96 9.13
C ALA A 193 -1.01 7.10 8.22
N TRP A 194 -0.14 8.08 7.98
CA TRP A 194 -0.42 9.27 7.18
C TRP A 194 -0.90 8.95 5.77
N ASN A 195 -0.38 7.88 5.16
CA ASN A 195 -0.75 7.39 3.84
C ASN A 195 -2.21 6.89 3.83
N VAL A 196 -2.65 6.22 4.90
CA VAL A 196 -4.02 5.73 5.05
C VAL A 196 -4.99 6.88 5.26
N HIS A 197 -4.62 7.91 6.04
CA HIS A 197 -5.42 9.15 6.13
C HIS A 197 -5.64 9.80 4.76
N ALA A 198 -4.62 9.90 3.91
CA ALA A 198 -4.79 10.43 2.56
C ALA A 198 -5.65 9.52 1.67
N LYS A 199 -5.47 8.20 1.72
CA LYS A 199 -6.28 7.24 0.97
C LYS A 199 -7.76 7.32 1.37
N LEU A 200 -8.04 7.45 2.67
CA LEU A 200 -9.39 7.69 3.16
C LEU A 200 -9.95 9.02 2.66
N GLY A 201 -9.15 10.10 2.70
CA GLY A 201 -9.50 11.39 2.12
C GLY A 201 -9.83 11.32 0.62
N GLU A 202 -9.09 10.50 -0.14
CA GLU A 202 -9.31 10.25 -1.57
C GLU A 202 -10.63 9.52 -1.82
N ILE A 203 -10.92 8.46 -1.07
CA ILE A 203 -12.17 7.70 -1.19
C ILE A 203 -13.37 8.58 -0.87
N LEU A 204 -13.30 9.38 0.20
CA LEU A 204 -14.35 10.34 0.54
C LEU A 204 -14.52 11.40 -0.56
N PHE A 205 -13.43 11.90 -1.15
CA PHE A 205 -13.51 12.82 -2.29
C PHE A 205 -14.21 12.19 -3.50
N LEU A 206 -13.89 10.93 -3.82
CA LEU A 206 -14.54 10.19 -4.91
C LEU A 206 -16.03 9.96 -4.64
N GLN A 207 -16.39 9.56 -3.41
CA GLN A 207 -17.76 9.41 -2.96
C GLN A 207 -18.53 10.73 -3.10
N ALA A 208 -17.96 11.84 -2.64
CA ALA A 208 -18.57 13.16 -2.77
C ALA A 208 -18.75 13.59 -4.23
N ARG A 209 -17.77 13.29 -5.10
CA ARG A 209 -17.83 13.62 -6.53
C ARG A 209 -18.94 12.86 -7.27
N ALA A 210 -19.29 11.66 -6.82
CA ALA A 210 -20.39 10.87 -7.37
C ALA A 210 -21.78 11.32 -6.88
N ARG A 211 -21.85 12.20 -5.87
CA ARG A 211 -23.09 12.72 -5.30
C ARG A 211 -23.45 14.07 -5.92
N ASP A 212 -24.75 14.38 -5.95
CA ASP A 212 -25.24 15.69 -6.35
C ASP A 212 -24.88 16.78 -5.33
N ALA A 213 -24.88 18.03 -5.78
CA ALA A 213 -24.63 19.18 -4.91
C ALA A 213 -25.71 19.27 -3.81
N GLY A 214 -25.26 19.28 -2.55
CA GLY A 214 -26.14 19.33 -1.40
C GLY A 214 -25.39 19.23 -0.07
N ALA A 215 -26.16 19.19 1.02
CA ALA A 215 -25.61 19.11 2.38
C ALA A 215 -24.75 17.86 2.60
N GLU A 216 -25.14 16.72 2.02
CA GLU A 216 -24.40 15.47 2.15
C GLU A 216 -23.05 15.52 1.43
N GLN A 217 -23.02 16.03 0.18
CA GLN A 217 -21.76 16.24 -0.53
C GLN A 217 -20.84 17.20 0.24
N LEU A 218 -21.39 18.27 0.83
CA LEU A 218 -20.63 19.22 1.63
C LEU A 218 -20.02 18.56 2.88
N LYS A 219 -20.77 17.67 3.55
CA LYS A 219 -20.29 16.90 4.69
C LYS A 219 -19.11 16.00 4.30
N ILE A 220 -19.30 15.16 3.27
CA ILE A 220 -18.27 14.22 2.82
C ILE A 220 -17.00 14.96 2.35
N LEU A 221 -17.13 16.10 1.63
CA LEU A 221 -15.97 16.93 1.26
C LEU A 221 -15.26 17.52 2.48
N SER A 222 -16.01 17.92 3.50
CA SER A 222 -15.43 18.44 4.76
C SER A 222 -14.63 17.36 5.48
N ASP A 223 -15.13 16.12 5.50
CA ASP A 223 -14.41 14.98 6.08
C ASP A 223 -13.18 14.59 5.24
N SER A 224 -13.30 14.56 3.91
CA SER A 224 -12.16 14.39 3.01
C SER A 224 -11.06 15.41 3.30
N MET A 225 -11.41 16.69 3.45
CA MET A 225 -10.45 17.75 3.77
C MET A 225 -9.77 17.50 5.11
N ARG A 226 -10.52 17.14 6.15
CA ARG A 226 -9.97 16.84 7.49
C ARG A 226 -8.98 15.67 7.44
N ARG A 227 -9.31 14.61 6.69
CA ARG A 227 -8.42 13.45 6.52
C ARG A 227 -7.12 13.83 5.78
N PHE A 228 -7.19 14.66 4.75
CA PHE A 228 -5.98 15.19 4.11
C PHE A 228 -5.17 16.10 5.05
N CYS A 229 -5.82 16.98 5.82
CA CYS A 229 -5.14 17.79 6.83
C CYS A 229 -4.40 16.91 7.84
N ARG A 230 -5.03 15.84 8.34
CA ARG A 230 -4.39 14.90 9.27
C ARG A 230 -3.20 14.17 8.62
N SER A 231 -3.32 13.82 7.34
CA SER A 231 -2.23 13.20 6.59
C SER A 231 -1.00 14.10 6.52
N VAL A 232 -1.17 15.38 6.15
CA VAL A 232 -0.04 16.32 6.03
C VAL A 232 0.47 16.82 7.37
N GLU A 233 -0.36 16.82 8.41
CA GLU A 233 0.06 17.08 9.80
C GLU A 233 1.03 15.98 10.29
N LEU A 234 0.76 14.73 9.93
CA LEU A 234 1.61 13.59 10.28
C LEU A 234 2.84 13.47 9.36
N CYS A 235 2.79 13.97 8.13
CA CYS A 235 3.88 13.94 7.15
C CYS A 235 3.89 15.21 6.26
N ASP A 236 4.73 16.20 6.62
CA ASP A 236 4.81 17.52 5.97
C ASP A 236 5.43 17.51 4.56
N ASP A 237 6.02 16.40 4.12
CA ASP A 237 6.56 16.25 2.75
C ASP A 237 5.74 15.26 1.92
N TYR A 238 4.44 15.04 2.24
CA TYR A 238 3.62 14.07 1.52
C TYR A 238 2.87 14.65 0.31
N LEU A 239 3.38 14.41 -0.91
CA LEU A 239 2.83 14.95 -2.17
C LEU A 239 1.36 14.60 -2.35
N ARG A 240 0.99 13.32 -2.19
CA ARG A 240 -0.40 12.87 -2.39
C ARG A 240 -1.35 13.49 -1.36
N GLY A 241 -0.87 13.75 -0.14
CA GLY A 241 -1.60 14.47 0.90
C GLY A 241 -1.95 15.89 0.49
N TYR A 242 -0.97 16.69 0.08
CA TYR A 242 -1.23 18.06 -0.38
C TYR A 242 -1.98 18.13 -1.71
N TYR A 243 -1.74 17.19 -2.62
CA TYR A 243 -2.45 17.10 -3.90
C TYR A 243 -3.95 16.88 -3.68
N GLY A 244 -4.30 15.93 -2.80
CA GLY A 244 -5.67 15.69 -2.38
C GLY A 244 -6.26 16.88 -1.64
N LEU A 245 -5.53 17.49 -0.70
CA LEU A 245 -5.98 18.69 0.01
C LEU A 245 -6.32 19.83 -0.94
N LYS A 246 -5.49 20.07 -1.95
CA LYS A 246 -5.70 21.10 -2.97
C LYS A 246 -6.97 20.84 -3.78
N LEU A 247 -7.16 19.61 -4.26
CA LEU A 247 -8.36 19.23 -5.01
C LEU A 247 -9.63 19.36 -4.15
N THR A 248 -9.62 18.81 -2.94
CA THR A 248 -10.78 18.83 -2.04
C THR A 248 -11.13 20.26 -1.65
N THR A 249 -10.16 21.10 -1.26
CA THR A 249 -10.44 22.49 -0.89
C THR A 249 -10.95 23.32 -2.07
N THR A 250 -10.41 23.13 -3.27
CA THR A 250 -10.92 23.80 -4.49
C THR A 250 -12.38 23.45 -4.73
N ARG A 251 -12.72 22.16 -4.67
CA ARG A 251 -14.10 21.71 -4.84
C ARG A 251 -15.02 22.20 -3.71
N LEU A 252 -14.52 22.20 -2.48
CA LEU A 252 -15.25 22.65 -1.30
C LEU A 252 -15.60 24.14 -1.37
N LEU A 253 -14.70 24.99 -1.90
CA LEU A 253 -14.98 26.42 -2.14
C LEU A 253 -16.10 26.62 -3.16
N GLU A 254 -16.10 25.85 -4.26
CA GLU A 254 -17.19 25.86 -5.25
C GLU A 254 -18.53 25.49 -4.57
N THR A 255 -18.56 24.39 -3.81
CA THR A 255 -19.77 23.92 -3.13
C THR A 255 -20.27 24.91 -2.07
N LEU A 256 -19.38 25.45 -1.23
CA LEU A 256 -19.71 26.45 -0.21
C LEU A 256 -20.27 27.75 -0.81
N SER A 257 -19.74 28.18 -1.96
CA SER A 257 -20.23 29.38 -2.64
C SER A 257 -21.64 29.20 -3.23
N SER A 258 -22.00 27.95 -3.58
CA SER A 258 -23.30 27.61 -4.20
C SER A 258 -24.40 27.27 -3.19
N THR A 259 -24.02 26.84 -1.98
CA THR A 259 -24.98 26.34 -0.98
C THR A 259 -25.61 27.49 -0.20
N LYS A 260 -26.95 27.48 -0.06
CA LYS A 260 -27.66 28.51 0.72
C LYS A 260 -27.39 28.31 2.21
N LYS A 261 -27.20 29.42 2.96
CA LYS A 261 -26.97 29.40 4.42
C LYS A 261 -27.99 28.58 5.22
N SER A 262 -29.22 28.44 4.74
CA SER A 262 -30.28 27.65 5.39
C SER A 262 -30.09 26.13 5.31
N GLN A 263 -29.15 25.64 4.49
CA GLN A 263 -28.87 24.20 4.29
C GLN A 263 -27.59 23.75 5.03
N MET A 264 -26.95 24.65 5.78
CA MET A 264 -25.76 24.32 6.56
C MET A 264 -26.21 23.74 7.91
N VAL A 265 -25.94 22.44 8.11
CA VAL A 265 -26.23 21.75 9.37
C VAL A 265 -25.29 22.26 10.46
N ALA A 266 -25.82 22.58 11.64
CA ALA A 266 -25.04 23.01 12.81
C ALA A 266 -24.31 21.80 13.42
N THR A 267 -23.26 22.05 14.21
CA THR A 267 -22.60 21.00 15.00
C THR A 267 -23.62 20.28 15.87
N ASP A 268 -23.73 18.95 15.72
CA ASP A 268 -24.49 18.11 16.62
C ASP A 268 -23.52 17.21 17.42
N ALA A 269 -23.40 17.51 18.71
CA ALA A 269 -22.50 16.81 19.61
C ALA A 269 -22.95 15.36 19.93
N VAL A 270 -24.21 15.01 19.63
CA VAL A 270 -24.76 13.66 19.85
C VAL A 270 -24.40 12.74 18.68
N THR A 271 -24.38 13.25 17.45
CA THR A 271 -24.01 12.50 16.25
C THR A 271 -22.52 12.58 15.92
N GLY A 272 -21.77 13.46 16.60
CA GLY A 272 -20.36 13.72 16.29
C GLY A 272 -20.17 14.55 15.01
N GLU A 273 -21.23 15.15 14.49
CA GLU A 273 -21.19 15.93 13.26
C GLU A 273 -20.56 17.30 13.50
N LEU A 274 -19.39 17.51 12.88
CA LEU A 274 -18.68 18.79 12.90
C LEU A 274 -19.26 19.74 11.86
N ALA A 275 -19.48 21.00 12.24
CA ALA A 275 -19.95 22.04 11.33
C ALA A 275 -19.07 22.17 10.08
N PRO A 276 -19.65 22.58 8.94
CA PRO A 276 -18.90 22.85 7.73
C PRO A 276 -17.83 23.92 8.00
N PRO A 277 -16.64 23.81 7.38
CA PRO A 277 -15.57 24.77 7.56
C PRO A 277 -15.92 26.14 6.97
N THR A 278 -15.32 27.19 7.49
CA THR A 278 -15.51 28.54 6.97
C THR A 278 -14.77 28.72 5.65
N ILE A 279 -15.33 29.56 4.75
CA ILE A 279 -14.69 29.86 3.46
C ILE A 279 -13.25 30.36 3.67
N GLU A 280 -13.02 31.22 4.66
CA GLU A 280 -11.67 31.74 4.97
C GLU A 280 -10.68 30.63 5.35
N ALA A 281 -11.09 29.66 6.18
CA ALA A 281 -10.22 28.55 6.57
C ALA A 281 -9.90 27.65 5.37
N VAL A 282 -10.91 27.35 4.53
CA VAL A 282 -10.72 26.54 3.31
C VAL A 282 -9.80 27.24 2.32
N THR A 283 -9.94 28.56 2.13
CA THR A 283 -9.05 29.35 1.28
C THR A 283 -7.59 29.29 1.76
N LYS A 284 -7.35 29.51 3.05
CA LYS A 284 -5.99 29.41 3.62
C LYS A 284 -5.39 28.01 3.45
N LEU A 285 -6.16 26.95 3.66
CA LEU A 285 -5.70 25.58 3.43
C LEU A 285 -5.38 25.32 1.96
N ASN A 286 -6.17 25.89 1.03
CA ASN A 286 -5.91 25.80 -0.40
C ASN A 286 -4.60 26.49 -0.79
N GLU A 287 -4.34 27.68 -0.23
CA GLU A 287 -3.08 28.42 -0.42
C GLU A 287 -1.89 27.63 0.11
N VAL A 288 -1.96 27.12 1.35
CA VAL A 288 -0.91 26.29 1.95
C VAL A 288 -0.63 25.04 1.10
N ALA A 289 -1.66 24.35 0.64
CA ALA A 289 -1.49 23.18 -0.23
C ALA A 289 -0.82 23.54 -1.56
N THR A 290 -1.14 24.72 -2.11
CA THR A 290 -0.53 25.23 -3.36
C THR A 290 0.95 25.50 -3.17
N GLU A 291 1.31 26.21 -2.10
CA GLU A 291 2.70 26.56 -1.78
C GLU A 291 3.55 25.30 -1.54
N LYS A 292 3.04 24.36 -0.74
CA LYS A 292 3.73 23.10 -0.44
C LYS A 292 3.91 22.22 -1.68
N LEU A 293 2.88 22.09 -2.53
CA LEU A 293 3.02 21.36 -3.80
C LEU A 293 4.07 22.00 -4.71
N ALA A 294 4.08 23.32 -4.82
CA ALA A 294 5.08 24.04 -5.62
C ALA A 294 6.50 23.81 -5.06
N GLU A 295 6.65 23.80 -3.74
CA GLU A 295 7.92 23.48 -3.08
C GLU A 295 8.40 22.05 -3.41
N ILE A 296 7.52 21.05 -3.30
CA ILE A 296 7.80 19.65 -3.61
C ILE A 296 8.24 19.49 -5.08
N VAL A 297 7.49 20.06 -6.02
CA VAL A 297 7.80 20.02 -7.46
C VAL A 297 9.17 20.67 -7.75
N ARG A 298 9.46 21.81 -7.11
CA ARG A 298 10.74 22.50 -7.26
C ARG A 298 11.90 21.67 -6.69
N LYS A 299 11.74 21.05 -5.51
CA LYS A 299 12.77 20.18 -4.93
C LYS A 299 13.06 18.98 -5.82
N GLY A 300 12.01 18.37 -6.38
CA GLY A 300 12.17 17.21 -7.23
C GLY A 300 12.77 17.48 -8.60
N THR A 301 12.43 18.61 -9.22
CA THR A 301 13.08 19.03 -10.47
C THR A 301 14.54 19.42 -10.28
N ALA A 302 14.92 19.91 -9.10
CA ALA A 302 16.29 20.33 -8.79
C ALA A 302 17.22 19.16 -8.41
N GLY A 303 16.72 17.93 -8.23
CA GLY A 303 17.53 16.78 -7.83
C GLY A 303 18.22 16.99 -6.47
N ALA A 304 17.49 17.52 -5.48
CA ALA A 304 18.04 17.87 -4.19
C ALA A 304 18.74 16.66 -3.52
N LYS A 305 19.97 16.88 -3.02
CA LYS A 305 20.81 15.83 -2.42
C LYS A 305 20.12 15.22 -1.19
N GLY A 306 19.89 13.90 -1.20
CA GLY A 306 19.26 13.17 -0.10
C GLY A 306 17.73 13.16 -0.10
N TRP A 307 17.10 13.58 -1.21
CA TRP A 307 15.67 13.44 -1.42
C TRP A 307 15.41 12.20 -2.28
N ASP A 308 14.88 11.14 -1.67
CA ASP A 308 14.50 9.90 -2.38
C ASP A 308 13.29 10.11 -3.31
N GLY A 309 12.61 11.25 -3.14
CA GLY A 309 11.75 11.87 -4.12
C GLY A 309 10.46 11.17 -4.48
N TYR A 310 9.69 11.85 -5.33
CA TYR A 310 8.50 11.32 -5.97
C TYR A 310 8.81 10.92 -7.40
N ASN A 311 8.00 10.00 -7.95
CA ASN A 311 8.15 9.62 -9.35
C ASN A 311 7.95 10.85 -10.25
N VAL A 312 8.68 10.92 -11.35
CA VAL A 312 8.55 11.95 -12.39
C VAL A 312 7.09 12.13 -12.82
N ALA A 313 6.32 11.05 -12.91
CA ALA A 313 4.90 11.10 -13.24
C ALA A 313 4.06 11.84 -12.18
N GLU A 314 4.33 11.61 -10.89
CA GLU A 314 3.62 12.28 -9.79
C GLU A 314 3.96 13.77 -9.74
N LEU A 315 5.24 14.12 -9.95
CA LEU A 315 5.68 15.51 -10.01
C LEU A 315 5.08 16.25 -11.22
N ALA A 316 4.98 15.57 -12.37
CA ALA A 316 4.32 16.12 -13.55
C ALA A 316 2.83 16.38 -13.30
N ALA A 317 2.12 15.44 -12.66
CA ALA A 317 0.71 15.62 -12.30
C ALA A 317 0.51 16.77 -11.31
N ALA A 318 1.36 16.89 -10.29
CA ALA A 318 1.31 18.00 -9.33
C ALA A 318 1.56 19.35 -10.02
N ARG A 319 2.53 19.41 -10.96
CA ARG A 319 2.78 20.62 -11.76
C ARG A 319 1.58 21.00 -12.63
N GLU A 320 0.98 20.02 -13.31
CA GLU A 320 -0.20 20.26 -14.14
C GLU A 320 -1.37 20.82 -13.32
N LEU A 321 -1.58 20.29 -12.10
CA LEU A 321 -2.61 20.81 -11.19
C LEU A 321 -2.37 22.28 -10.84
N LEU A 322 -1.14 22.67 -10.54
CA LEU A 322 -0.76 24.06 -10.23
C LEU A 322 -0.92 24.98 -11.46
N ASP A 323 -0.54 24.50 -12.64
CA ASP A 323 -0.63 25.27 -13.88
C ASP A 323 -2.09 25.55 -14.26
N ARG A 324 -3.02 24.59 -14.05
CA ARG A 324 -4.46 24.77 -14.31
C ARG A 324 -5.06 25.93 -13.51
N ASP A 325 -4.63 26.13 -12.27
CA ASP A 325 -5.11 27.22 -11.42
C ASP A 325 -4.56 28.57 -11.89
N SER A 326 -3.31 28.63 -12.30
CA SER A 326 -2.71 29.86 -12.85
C SER A 326 -3.46 30.37 -14.10
N GLN A 327 -3.92 29.44 -14.96
CA GLN A 327 -4.68 29.78 -16.16
C GLN A 327 -6.10 30.26 -15.86
N LYS A 328 -6.74 29.78 -14.78
CA LYS A 328 -8.05 30.26 -14.34
C LYS A 328 -8.00 31.70 -13.82
N ILE A 329 -6.87 32.13 -13.24
CA ILE A 329 -6.69 33.50 -12.72
C ILE A 329 -6.46 34.52 -13.86
N GLN A 330 -5.90 34.08 -15.00
CA GLN A 330 -5.59 34.95 -16.14
C GLN A 330 -6.76 35.16 -17.13
N ARG A 331 -7.89 34.48 -16.94
CA ARG A 331 -9.11 34.59 -17.77
C ARG A 331 -10.21 35.34 -17.02
#